data_AF-A0A9P7S1B2-F1
#
_entry.id   AF-A0A9P7S1B2-F1
#
_cell.length_a   1.000
_cell.length_b   1.000
_cell.length_c   1.000
_cell.angle_alpha   90.00
_cell.angle_beta   90.00
_cell.angle_gamma   90.00
#
_symmetry.space_group_name_H-M   'P 1'
#
loop_
_entity.id
_entity.type
_entity.pdbx_description
1 polymer ?
#
loop_
_entity_poly.entity_id
_entity_poly.type
_entity_poly.pdbx_seq_one_letter_code
_entity_poly.pdbx_strand_id
1 'polypeptide(L)'
;MHKHPLLTHVPLMTVPSNFVMERGEEELVVDDSFMTDYAIQIQAIGAAARWLDVEDGWDGPKYLREKSWLIDMLEHAFLPDQMTGWNGKRQFELLSLKMPQPLESWESEEQKRAREMVERTVGGCWCLKLAHGISGKFFDDTLGMLWRRYDGSDCVEGTYAGWMRWAEVSCKQDNPTKPMEMPVFEPTMVGRLADHL
;
A
#
# COMPACT_ATOMS: atom_id res chain seq x y z
N MET A 1 -6.88 -17.60 -11.68
CA MET A 1 -7.80 -16.56 -12.16
C MET A 1 -7.24 -15.77 -13.34
N HIS A 2 -5.96 -15.45 -13.37
CA HIS A 2 -5.25 -14.70 -14.42
C HIS A 2 -5.42 -15.25 -15.85
N LYS A 3 -5.73 -16.54 -15.99
CA LYS A 3 -6.02 -17.17 -17.30
C LYS A 3 -7.41 -16.87 -17.85
N HIS A 4 -8.26 -16.17 -17.10
CA HIS A 4 -9.61 -15.83 -17.54
C HIS A 4 -9.55 -14.90 -18.77
N PRO A 5 -10.40 -15.08 -19.81
CA PRO A 5 -10.38 -14.25 -21.02
C PRO A 5 -10.45 -12.74 -20.77
N LEU A 6 -11.18 -12.33 -19.73
CA LEU A 6 -11.25 -10.94 -19.27
C LEU A 6 -9.91 -10.36 -18.80
N LEU A 7 -8.88 -11.16 -18.55
CA LEU A 7 -7.62 -10.74 -17.94
C LEU A 7 -6.40 -11.03 -18.80
N THR A 8 -6.52 -11.83 -19.86
CA THR A 8 -5.37 -12.26 -20.69
C THR A 8 -4.67 -11.13 -21.43
N HIS A 9 -5.31 -9.96 -21.56
CA HIS A 9 -4.76 -8.76 -22.19
C HIS A 9 -4.00 -7.85 -21.21
N VAL A 10 -3.93 -8.22 -19.93
CA VAL A 10 -3.17 -7.49 -18.91
C VAL A 10 -1.93 -8.30 -18.51
N PRO A 11 -0.73 -7.67 -18.46
CA PRO A 11 0.47 -8.36 -18.02
C PRO A 11 0.34 -8.89 -16.58
N LEU A 12 0.96 -10.05 -16.31
CA LEU A 12 1.07 -10.57 -14.94
C LEU A 12 1.82 -9.58 -14.04
N MET A 13 1.49 -9.61 -12.75
CA MET A 13 2.29 -8.88 -11.77
C MET A 13 3.60 -9.64 -11.56
N THR A 14 4.72 -8.96 -11.78
CA THR A 14 6.05 -9.54 -11.62
C THR A 14 6.50 -9.44 -10.17
N VAL A 15 7.00 -10.54 -9.61
CA VAL A 15 7.73 -10.51 -8.33
C VAL A 15 9.25 -10.49 -8.55
N PRO A 16 10.01 -9.83 -7.65
CA PRO A 16 11.47 -9.72 -7.79
C PRO A 16 12.20 -11.08 -7.82
N SER A 17 11.63 -12.08 -7.16
CA SER A 17 12.17 -13.43 -7.09
C SER A 17 11.07 -14.42 -6.67
N ASN A 18 11.07 -15.60 -7.30
CA ASN A 18 10.23 -16.71 -6.88
C ASN A 18 10.73 -17.23 -5.52
N PHE A 19 9.81 -17.58 -4.63
CA PHE A 19 10.16 -18.19 -3.34
C PHE A 19 9.11 -19.23 -2.97
N VAL A 20 9.46 -20.12 -2.05
CA VAL A 20 8.59 -21.19 -1.58
C VAL A 20 8.07 -20.83 -0.19
N MET A 21 6.76 -20.91 -0.02
CA MET A 21 6.09 -20.75 1.26
C MET A 21 5.63 -22.10 1.78
N GLU A 22 6.04 -22.45 2.99
CA GLU A 22 5.46 -23.59 3.70
C GLU A 22 4.06 -23.24 4.23
N ARG A 23 3.10 -24.12 3.96
CA ARG A 23 1.72 -24.07 4.44
C ARG A 23 1.34 -25.43 5.06
N GLY A 24 1.88 -25.70 6.24
CA GLY A 24 1.74 -27.02 6.87
C GLY A 24 2.69 -28.02 6.21
N GLU A 25 2.16 -29.13 5.70
CA GLU A 25 2.94 -30.14 4.97
C GLU A 25 3.12 -29.81 3.48
N GLU A 26 2.49 -28.75 2.98
CA GLU A 26 2.55 -28.34 1.57
C GLU A 26 3.51 -27.18 1.36
N GLU A 27 4.33 -27.28 0.31
CA GLU A 27 5.12 -26.19 -0.23
C GLU A 27 4.34 -25.47 -1.34
N LEU A 28 4.20 -24.16 -1.21
CA LEU A 28 3.57 -23.29 -2.20
C LEU A 28 4.63 -22.42 -2.87
N VAL A 29 4.83 -22.61 -4.18
CA VAL A 29 5.68 -21.72 -4.97
C VAL A 29 4.94 -20.41 -5.22
N VAL A 30 5.54 -19.31 -4.78
CA VAL A 30 5.08 -17.95 -5.05
C VAL A 30 5.84 -17.44 -6.27
N ASP A 31 5.18 -17.52 -7.41
CA ASP A 31 5.63 -16.97 -8.70
C ASP A 31 4.69 -15.85 -9.18
N ASP A 32 4.98 -15.27 -10.35
CA ASP A 32 4.15 -14.23 -10.96
C ASP A 32 2.69 -14.64 -11.13
N SER A 33 2.42 -15.91 -11.44
CA SER A 33 1.06 -16.42 -11.65
C SER A 33 0.29 -16.48 -10.34
N PHE A 34 0.93 -17.05 -9.29
CA PHE A 34 0.36 -17.08 -7.95
C PHE A 34 0.10 -15.67 -7.43
N MET A 35 1.05 -14.76 -7.57
CA MET A 35 0.91 -13.39 -7.08
C MET A 35 -0.15 -12.61 -7.83
N THR A 36 -0.23 -12.79 -9.15
CA THR A 36 -1.31 -12.24 -9.98
C THR A 36 -2.67 -12.75 -9.51
N ASP A 37 -2.79 -14.05 -9.21
CA ASP A 37 -4.03 -14.63 -8.69
C ASP A 37 -4.37 -14.16 -7.27
N TYR A 38 -3.36 -14.00 -6.42
CA TYR A 38 -3.53 -13.50 -5.06
C TYR A 38 -4.04 -12.06 -5.04
N ALA A 39 -3.54 -11.20 -5.93
CA ALA A 39 -3.97 -9.80 -6.03
C ALA A 39 -4.84 -9.54 -7.27
N ILE A 40 -5.67 -10.52 -7.65
CA ILE A 40 -6.44 -10.48 -8.90
C ILE A 40 -7.34 -9.25 -9.03
N GLN A 41 -7.78 -8.66 -7.91
CA GLN A 41 -8.54 -7.42 -7.89
C GLN A 41 -7.80 -6.25 -8.57
N ILE A 42 -6.46 -6.21 -8.44
CA ILE A 42 -5.63 -5.19 -9.10
C ILE A 42 -5.67 -5.41 -10.61
N GLN A 43 -5.58 -6.66 -11.04
CA GLN A 43 -5.63 -7.06 -12.44
C GLN A 43 -7.00 -6.82 -13.07
N ALA A 44 -8.08 -7.11 -12.35
CA ALA A 44 -9.44 -6.87 -12.82
C ALA A 44 -9.71 -5.37 -13.03
N ILE A 45 -9.29 -4.51 -12.09
CA ILE A 45 -9.37 -3.06 -12.28
C ILE A 45 -8.47 -2.62 -13.44
N GLY A 46 -7.26 -3.19 -13.55
CA GLY A 46 -6.34 -2.92 -14.65
C GLY A 46 -6.91 -3.29 -16.02
N ALA A 47 -7.64 -4.40 -16.12
CA ALA A 47 -8.32 -4.84 -17.32
C ALA A 47 -9.47 -3.90 -17.68
N ALA A 48 -10.37 -3.63 -16.72
CA ALA A 48 -11.49 -2.72 -16.94
C ALA A 48 -11.02 -1.34 -17.42
N ALA A 49 -9.95 -0.81 -16.82
CA ALA A 49 -9.37 0.48 -17.19
C ALA A 49 -8.69 0.50 -18.58
N ARG A 50 -8.44 -0.66 -19.20
CA ARG A 50 -7.81 -0.79 -20.52
C ARG A 50 -8.75 -1.35 -21.59
N TRP A 51 -10.03 -1.53 -21.25
CA TRP A 51 -11.05 -2.05 -22.14
C TRP A 51 -11.82 -0.92 -22.83
N LEU A 52 -12.06 -1.07 -24.13
CA LEU A 52 -12.96 -0.23 -24.92
C LEU A 52 -14.07 -1.10 -25.53
N ASP A 53 -15.30 -0.89 -25.08
CA ASP A 53 -16.51 -1.48 -25.63
C ASP A 53 -17.36 -0.37 -26.23
N VAL A 54 -17.30 -0.23 -27.56
CA VAL A 54 -18.02 0.82 -28.28
C VAL A 54 -19.52 0.55 -28.32
N GLU A 55 -19.94 -0.72 -28.29
CA GLU A 55 -21.35 -1.10 -28.38
C GLU A 55 -22.09 -0.82 -27.07
N ASP A 56 -21.50 -1.20 -25.93
CA ASP A 56 -22.09 -0.96 -24.61
C ASP A 56 -21.66 0.40 -24.00
N GLY A 57 -20.83 1.16 -24.71
CA GLY A 57 -20.43 2.53 -24.36
C GLY A 57 -19.42 2.62 -23.23
N TRP A 58 -18.66 1.56 -22.96
CA TRP A 58 -17.60 1.55 -21.96
C TRP A 58 -16.27 2.00 -22.57
N ASP A 59 -15.71 3.08 -22.04
CA ASP A 59 -14.36 3.57 -22.35
C ASP A 59 -13.55 3.61 -21.05
N GLY A 60 -12.86 2.50 -20.76
CA GLY A 60 -12.04 2.32 -19.57
C GLY A 60 -10.93 3.38 -19.45
N PRO A 61 -10.13 3.62 -20.51
CA PRO A 61 -9.09 4.65 -20.47
C PRO A 61 -9.64 6.04 -20.14
N LYS A 62 -10.76 6.43 -20.75
CA LYS A 62 -11.42 7.71 -20.44
C LYS A 62 -11.97 7.75 -19.03
N TYR A 63 -12.63 6.68 -18.58
CA TYR A 63 -13.15 6.60 -17.22
C TYR A 63 -12.04 6.77 -16.18
N LEU A 64 -10.90 6.10 -16.37
CA LEU A 64 -9.78 6.22 -15.44
C LEU A 64 -9.26 7.66 -15.35
N ARG A 65 -9.15 8.37 -16.48
CA ARG A 65 -8.69 9.77 -16.49
C ARG A 65 -9.69 10.75 -15.91
N GLU A 66 -10.98 10.59 -16.22
CA GLU A 66 -12.00 11.62 -15.92
C GLU A 66 -12.79 11.36 -14.64
N LYS A 67 -12.81 10.11 -14.15
CA LYS A 67 -13.70 9.65 -13.07
C LYS A 67 -12.97 8.96 -11.92
N SER A 68 -11.64 8.87 -11.94
CA SER A 68 -10.88 8.24 -10.86
C SER A 68 -10.00 9.22 -10.12
N TRP A 69 -9.86 9.00 -8.81
CA TRP A 69 -8.93 9.73 -7.95
C TRP A 69 -7.75 8.82 -7.64
N LEU A 70 -6.70 8.91 -8.45
CA LEU A 70 -5.51 8.06 -8.30
C LEU A 70 -4.44 8.79 -7.50
N ILE A 71 -3.74 8.06 -6.64
CA ILE A 71 -2.62 8.57 -5.86
C ILE A 71 -1.45 7.59 -5.97
N ASP A 72 -0.22 8.11 -5.89
CA ASP A 72 0.95 7.25 -5.78
C ASP A 72 0.94 6.57 -4.41
N MET A 73 0.79 5.25 -4.39
CA MET A 73 0.74 4.50 -3.14
C MET A 73 2.08 4.51 -2.39
N LEU A 74 3.21 4.55 -3.09
CA LEU A 74 4.52 4.57 -2.44
C LEU A 74 4.68 5.86 -1.63
N GLU A 75 4.31 6.99 -2.23
CA GLU A 75 4.40 8.30 -1.57
C GLU A 75 3.31 8.50 -0.50
N HIS A 76 2.08 8.06 -0.77
CA HIS A 76 0.93 8.43 0.05
C HIS A 76 0.38 7.33 0.97
N ALA A 77 0.91 6.11 0.91
CA ALA A 77 0.45 4.99 1.75
C ALA A 77 1.58 4.15 2.37
N PHE A 78 2.74 4.05 1.71
CA PHE A 78 3.88 3.22 2.13
C PHE A 78 5.11 4.03 2.57
N LEU A 79 4.96 5.32 2.85
CA LEU A 79 6.09 6.18 3.20
C LEU A 79 6.90 5.66 4.42
N PRO A 80 6.28 5.20 5.53
CA PRO A 80 7.05 4.63 6.65
C PRO A 80 7.83 3.36 6.27
N ASP A 81 7.27 2.54 5.39
CA ASP A 81 7.96 1.37 4.84
C ASP A 81 9.18 1.79 4.03
N GLN A 82 9.05 2.78 3.13
CA GLN A 82 10.19 3.31 2.38
C GLN A 82 11.28 3.89 3.29
N MET A 83 10.90 4.66 4.32
CA MET A 83 11.84 5.28 5.26
C MET A 83 12.64 4.27 6.09
N THR A 84 12.15 3.05 6.22
CA THR A 84 12.79 1.98 7.01
C THR A 84 13.33 0.84 6.17
N GLY A 85 13.29 0.95 4.83
CA GLY A 85 13.69 -0.13 3.94
C GLY A 85 12.81 -1.37 4.12
N TRP A 86 11.50 -1.18 4.30
CA TRP A 86 10.49 -2.22 4.50
C TRP A 86 10.72 -3.07 5.76
N ASN A 87 11.38 -2.50 6.77
CA ASN A 87 11.64 -3.18 8.04
C ASN A 87 10.58 -2.82 9.10
N GLY A 88 9.57 -3.68 9.25
CA GLY A 88 8.46 -3.45 10.18
C GLY A 88 8.89 -3.41 11.65
N LYS A 89 9.89 -4.21 12.04
CA LYS A 89 10.47 -4.16 13.40
C LYS A 89 11.12 -2.81 13.69
N ARG A 90 11.85 -2.27 12.72
CA ARG A 90 12.47 -0.95 12.82
C ARG A 90 11.43 0.16 12.97
N GLN A 91 10.33 0.09 12.22
CA GLN A 91 9.21 1.02 12.36
C GLN A 91 8.61 0.92 13.77
N PHE A 92 8.36 -0.30 14.24
CA PHE A 92 7.78 -0.55 15.56
C PHE A 92 8.67 0.01 16.69
N GLU A 93 9.98 -0.22 16.61
CA GLU A 93 10.95 0.32 17.57
C GLU A 93 10.93 1.85 17.61
N LEU A 94 11.01 2.51 16.44
CA LEU A 94 10.98 3.97 16.33
C LEU A 94 9.67 4.55 16.89
N LEU A 95 8.53 3.98 16.50
CA LEU A 95 7.22 4.46 16.92
C LEU A 95 6.93 4.17 18.41
N SER A 96 7.62 3.18 19.00
CA SER A 96 7.53 2.88 20.43
C SER A 96 8.37 3.79 21.32
N LEU A 97 9.28 4.59 20.75
CA LEU A 97 10.11 5.51 21.53
C LEU A 97 9.25 6.52 22.28
N LYS A 98 9.65 6.81 23.52
CA LYS A 98 9.07 7.92 24.27
C LYS A 98 9.59 9.24 23.69
N MET A 99 8.66 10.17 23.49
CA MET A 99 9.00 11.54 23.12
C MET A 99 9.78 12.20 24.26
N PRO A 100 10.72 13.11 23.95
CA PRO A 100 11.45 13.86 24.98
C PRO A 100 10.49 14.53 25.95
N GLN A 101 10.77 14.44 27.25
CA GLN A 101 10.00 15.18 28.24
C GLN A 101 10.26 16.68 28.08
N PRO A 102 9.31 17.56 28.45
CA PRO A 102 9.49 19.02 28.31
C PRO A 102 10.75 19.59 28.97
N LEU A 103 11.31 18.87 29.96
CA LEU A 103 12.53 19.25 30.69
C LEU A 103 13.80 18.61 30.13
N GLU A 104 13.69 17.68 29.17
CA GLU A 104 14.81 17.11 28.45
C GLU A 104 15.18 18.04 27.28
N SER A 105 16.40 18.57 27.30
CA SER A 105 16.84 19.61 26.37
C SER A 105 17.34 19.09 25.02
N TRP A 106 17.34 17.77 24.80
CA TRP A 106 17.90 17.18 23.58
C TRP A 106 17.11 15.96 23.11
N GLU A 107 16.91 15.90 21.79
CA GLU A 107 16.37 14.74 21.09
C GLU A 107 17.52 13.82 20.67
N SER A 108 17.45 12.53 20.97
CA SER A 108 18.38 11.54 20.43
C SER A 108 18.22 11.39 18.91
N GLU A 109 19.23 10.86 18.22
CA GLU A 109 19.14 10.62 16.76
C GLU A 109 17.98 9.70 16.38
N GLU A 110 17.65 8.75 17.25
CA GLU A 110 16.55 7.80 17.05
C GLU A 110 15.18 8.48 17.22
N GLN A 111 15.05 9.35 18.21
CA GLN A 111 13.87 10.19 18.39
C GLN A 111 13.69 11.16 17.21
N LYS A 112 14.77 11.78 16.71
CA LYS A 112 14.71 12.63 15.50
C LYS A 112 14.17 11.88 14.30
N ARG A 113 14.62 10.63 14.08
CA ARG A 113 14.13 9.76 13.00
C ARG A 113 12.66 9.39 13.19
N ALA A 114 12.24 9.07 14.41
CA ALA A 114 10.84 8.79 14.72
C ALA A 114 9.96 10.02 14.50
N ARG A 115 10.43 11.22 14.90
CA ARG A 115 9.76 12.50 14.65
C ARG A 115 9.59 12.75 13.16
N GLU A 116 10.67 12.63 12.38
CA GLU A 116 10.62 12.81 10.93
C GLU A 116 9.61 11.85 10.29
N MET A 117 9.59 10.58 10.71
CA MET A 117 8.63 9.60 10.21
C MET A 117 7.19 10.03 10.51
N VAL A 118 6.88 10.43 11.73
CA VAL A 118 5.51 10.87 12.09
C VAL A 118 5.12 12.14 11.33
N GLU A 119 5.97 13.16 11.32
CA GLU A 119 5.69 14.44 10.64
C GLU A 119 5.43 14.23 9.15
N ARG A 120 6.27 13.44 8.47
CA ARG A 120 6.11 13.17 7.04
C ARG A 120 4.89 12.32 6.75
N THR A 121 4.59 11.34 7.60
CA THR A 121 3.40 10.49 7.43
C THR A 121 2.13 11.30 7.62
N VAL A 122 2.01 12.02 8.73
CA VAL A 122 0.83 12.83 9.05
C VAL A 122 0.65 13.97 8.04
N GLY A 123 1.73 14.63 7.65
CA GLY A 123 1.68 15.80 6.76
C GLY A 123 1.55 15.45 5.28
N GLY A 124 2.03 14.29 4.83
CA GLY A 124 2.17 13.96 3.42
C GLY A 124 1.41 12.72 2.93
N CYS A 125 1.07 11.79 3.83
CA CYS A 125 0.35 10.58 3.42
C CYS A 125 -1.17 10.79 3.42
N TRP A 126 -1.84 10.10 2.50
CA TRP A 126 -3.30 10.04 2.47
C TRP A 126 -3.82 8.98 3.45
N CYS A 127 -3.10 7.88 3.58
CA CYS A 127 -3.41 6.82 4.52
C CYS A 127 -2.13 6.11 4.96
N LEU A 128 -2.25 5.19 5.92
CA LEU A 128 -1.17 4.30 6.31
C LEU A 128 -1.55 2.86 5.98
N LYS A 129 -0.80 2.22 5.07
CA LYS A 129 -1.06 0.82 4.74
C LYS A 129 -0.40 -0.10 5.74
N LEU A 130 -1.20 -0.71 6.63
CA LEU A 130 -0.73 -1.73 7.56
C LEU A 130 -0.79 -3.12 6.92
N ALA A 131 0.33 -3.53 6.33
CA ALA A 131 0.46 -4.84 5.70
C ALA A 131 0.29 -5.99 6.71
N HIS A 132 -0.28 -7.10 6.22
CA HIS A 132 -0.52 -8.34 6.95
C HIS A 132 -0.46 -9.52 5.97
N GLY A 133 -0.49 -10.75 6.46
CA GLY A 133 -0.64 -11.95 5.63
C GLY A 133 0.64 -12.25 4.83
N ILE A 134 0.50 -12.44 3.52
CA ILE A 134 1.62 -12.80 2.62
C ILE A 134 2.78 -11.81 2.69
N SER A 135 2.52 -10.52 2.95
CA SER A 135 3.59 -9.52 3.12
C SER A 135 4.58 -9.89 4.23
N GLY A 136 4.11 -10.56 5.29
CA GLY A 136 4.98 -11.01 6.38
C GLY A 136 5.94 -12.15 5.98
N LYS A 137 5.75 -12.74 4.80
CA LYS A 137 6.64 -13.76 4.24
C LYS A 137 7.73 -13.16 3.35
N PHE A 138 7.53 -11.93 2.88
CA PHE A 138 8.52 -11.17 2.11
C PHE A 138 9.42 -10.29 2.98
N PHE A 139 8.88 -9.74 4.08
CA PHE A 139 9.51 -8.65 4.84
C PHE A 139 9.61 -8.92 6.34
N ASP A 140 9.60 -10.19 6.77
CA ASP A 140 9.45 -10.59 8.17
C ASP A 140 8.21 -9.90 8.83
N ASP A 141 8.25 -9.67 10.14
CA ASP A 141 7.18 -8.99 10.86
C ASP A 141 6.99 -7.54 10.38
N THR A 142 5.89 -7.30 9.67
CA THR A 142 5.42 -5.95 9.30
C THR A 142 4.91 -5.17 10.52
N LEU A 143 4.86 -3.84 10.42
CA LEU A 143 4.35 -2.98 11.51
C LEU A 143 2.93 -3.37 11.93
N GLY A 144 2.04 -3.64 10.97
CA GLY A 144 0.67 -4.06 11.24
C GLY A 144 0.58 -5.37 12.03
N MET A 145 1.44 -6.35 11.70
CA MET A 145 1.54 -7.61 12.46
C MET A 145 2.04 -7.39 13.88
N LEU A 146 3.02 -6.50 14.08
CA LEU A 146 3.57 -6.19 15.39
C LEU A 146 2.56 -5.45 16.27
N TRP A 147 1.86 -4.46 15.75
CA TRP A 147 0.78 -3.79 16.48
C TRP A 147 -0.37 -4.73 16.85
N ARG A 148 -0.71 -5.70 15.97
CA ARG A 148 -1.67 -6.74 16.32
C ARG A 148 -1.16 -7.67 17.43
N ARG A 149 0.13 -8.02 17.41
CA ARG A 149 0.74 -8.91 18.41
C ARG A 149 0.85 -8.23 19.77
N TYR A 150 1.21 -6.95 19.77
CA TYR A 150 1.38 -6.11 20.95
C TYR A 150 0.23 -5.10 21.03
N ASP A 151 -0.98 -5.61 21.29
CA ASP A 151 -2.19 -4.80 21.30
C ASP A 151 -2.06 -3.57 22.22
N GLY A 152 -2.55 -2.43 21.75
CA GLY A 152 -2.42 -1.12 22.41
C GLY A 152 -1.07 -0.41 22.30
N SER A 153 -0.05 -1.03 21.67
CA SER A 153 1.25 -0.38 21.45
C SER A 153 1.22 0.75 20.42
N ASP A 154 0.21 0.79 19.56
CA ASP A 154 0.00 1.78 18.50
C ASP A 154 -0.52 3.13 19.01
N CYS A 155 -0.95 3.21 20.27
CA CYS A 155 -1.62 4.40 20.82
C CYS A 155 -1.12 4.80 22.22
N VAL A 156 0.05 4.31 22.65
CA VAL A 156 0.61 4.62 23.97
C VAL A 156 0.89 6.13 24.10
N GLU A 157 0.34 6.75 25.14
CA GLU A 157 0.57 8.18 25.39
C GLU A 157 2.07 8.50 25.59
N GLY A 158 2.49 9.63 25.03
CA GLY A 158 3.87 10.09 25.08
C GLY A 158 4.84 9.32 24.18
N THR A 159 4.36 8.45 23.28
CA THR A 159 5.20 7.84 22.22
C THR A 159 4.89 8.46 20.85
N TYR A 160 5.76 8.19 19.88
CA TYR A 160 5.54 8.60 18.49
C TYR A 160 4.34 7.89 17.84
N ALA A 161 4.05 6.63 18.21
CA ALA A 161 2.82 5.94 17.83
C ALA A 161 1.58 6.67 18.38
N GLY A 162 1.61 7.04 19.67
CA GLY A 162 0.55 7.83 20.30
C GLY A 162 0.34 9.19 19.62
N TRP A 163 1.41 9.85 19.21
CA TRP A 163 1.31 11.09 18.43
C TRP A 163 0.63 10.87 17.07
N MET A 164 1.01 9.81 16.34
CA MET A 164 0.37 9.48 15.06
C MET A 164 -1.13 9.22 15.23
N ARG A 165 -1.53 8.49 16.28
CA ARG A 165 -2.93 8.24 16.62
C ARG A 165 -3.70 9.51 16.97
N TRP A 166 -3.09 10.41 17.75
CA TRP A 166 -3.67 11.71 18.05
C TRP A 166 -3.85 12.55 16.78
N ALA A 167 -2.86 12.55 15.90
CA ALA A 167 -2.87 13.34 14.68
C ALA A 167 -3.96 12.89 13.69
N GLU A 168 -4.22 11.58 13.59
CA GLU A 168 -5.28 11.00 12.75
C GLU A 168 -6.65 11.65 12.99
N VAL A 169 -6.95 12.03 14.24
CA VAL A 169 -8.27 12.59 14.64
C VAL A 169 -8.24 14.08 14.94
N SER A 170 -7.05 14.65 15.15
CA SER A 170 -6.89 16.04 15.61
C SER A 170 -6.33 16.98 14.55
N CYS A 171 -5.59 16.44 13.58
CA CYS A 171 -4.98 17.24 12.51
C CYS A 171 -5.86 17.27 11.27
N LYS A 172 -5.68 18.34 10.49
CA LYS A 172 -6.23 18.49 9.14
C LYS A 172 -5.10 18.86 8.21
N GLN A 173 -5.08 18.29 7.01
CA GLN A 173 -4.08 18.67 6.00
C GLN A 173 -4.34 20.09 5.51
N ASP A 174 -3.31 20.94 5.61
CA ASP A 174 -3.31 22.28 5.01
C ASP A 174 -3.24 22.21 3.47
N ASN A 175 -2.52 21.21 2.96
CA ASN A 175 -2.32 20.97 1.53
C ASN A 175 -2.82 19.55 1.20
N PRO A 176 -4.12 19.37 0.91
CA PRO A 176 -4.65 18.05 0.61
C PRO A 176 -3.99 17.47 -0.66
N THR A 177 -3.73 16.16 -0.63
CA THR A 177 -3.21 15.42 -1.79
C THR A 177 -4.08 15.66 -3.02
N LYS A 178 -3.43 15.87 -4.17
CA LYS A 178 -4.11 15.99 -5.47
C LYS A 178 -4.03 14.66 -6.21
N PRO A 179 -5.04 14.32 -7.02
CA PRO A 179 -4.97 13.10 -7.81
C PRO A 179 -3.88 13.24 -8.87
N MET A 180 -3.29 12.11 -9.23
CA MET A 180 -2.34 12.02 -10.34
C MET A 180 -3.04 12.38 -11.64
N GLU A 181 -2.35 13.15 -12.49
CA GLU A 181 -2.79 13.37 -13.86
C GLU A 181 -2.44 12.14 -14.70
N MET A 182 -3.48 11.50 -15.25
CA MET A 182 -3.30 10.34 -16.09
C MET A 182 -3.21 10.75 -17.56
N PRO A 183 -2.11 10.43 -18.26
CA PRO A 183 -2.00 10.71 -19.69
C PRO A 183 -3.03 9.89 -20.48
N VAL A 184 -3.33 10.35 -21.69
CA VAL A 184 -4.09 9.52 -22.65
C VAL A 184 -3.25 8.29 -22.98
N PHE A 185 -3.89 7.12 -22.94
CA PHE A 185 -3.29 5.85 -23.32
C PHE A 185 -4.30 5.03 -24.12
N GLU A 186 -3.77 4.20 -25.01
CA GLU A 186 -4.58 3.32 -25.87
C GLU A 186 -5.13 2.14 -25.06
N PRO A 187 -6.38 1.72 -25.31
CA PRO A 187 -6.90 0.49 -24.73
C PRO A 187 -6.08 -0.71 -25.22
N THR A 188 -5.84 -1.69 -24.35
CA THR A 188 -5.19 -2.95 -24.75
C THR A 188 -6.19 -4.02 -25.16
N MET A 189 -7.49 -3.76 -24.97
CA MET A 189 -8.57 -4.63 -25.43
C MET A 189 -9.72 -3.81 -26.01
N VAL A 190 -10.18 -4.19 -27.21
CA VAL A 190 -11.29 -3.55 -27.91
C VAL A 190 -12.28 -4.62 -28.34
N GLY A 191 -13.54 -4.47 -27.93
CA GLY A 191 -14.59 -5.45 -28.21
C GLY A 191 -15.68 -5.43 -27.16
N ARG A 192 -16.73 -6.21 -27.38
CA ARG A 192 -17.82 -6.30 -26.42
C ARG A 192 -17.39 -7.05 -25.18
N LEU A 193 -17.63 -6.51 -23.99
CA LEU A 193 -17.28 -7.19 -22.75
C LEU A 193 -18.05 -8.51 -22.60
N ALA A 194 -19.31 -8.54 -23.04
CA ALA A 194 -20.19 -9.70 -22.98
C ALA A 194 -19.67 -10.92 -23.77
N ASP A 195 -18.83 -10.72 -24.79
CA ASP A 195 -18.28 -11.81 -25.59
C ASP A 195 -17.19 -12.59 -24.84
N HIS A 196 -16.80 -12.13 -23.65
CA HIS A 196 -15.71 -12.68 -22.83
C HIS A 196 -16.14 -13.07 -21.40
N LEU A 197 -17.44 -12.98 -21.09
CA LEU A 197 -18.07 -13.47 -19.86
C LEU A 197 -18.46 -14.94 -20.01
#